data_AF-A0A0K0GQR4-F1
#
_entry.id   AF-A0A0K0GQR4-F1
#
_cell.length_a   1.000
_cell.length_b   1.000
_cell.length_c   1.000
_cell.angle_alpha   90.00
_cell.angle_beta   90.00
_cell.angle_gamma   90.00
#
_symmetry.space_group_name_H-M   'P 1'
#
loop_
_entity.id
_entity.type
_entity.pdbx_description
1 polymer ?
#
loop_
_entity_poly.entity_id
_entity_poly.type
_entity_poly.pdbx_seq_one_letter_code
_entity_poly.pdbx_strand_id
1 'polypeptide(L)'
;MVSAPARRTLVREWIEGGASERCALAAIGMSASALRYRPGEDRNVELREHSVALAHRHRRYGVGMISLKLRQEGRLVNYKRVERLYCEQQLQVRRRTRKKVPVGERAPLLRPTKANPV
;
A
#
# COMPACT_ATOMS: atom_id res chain seq x y z
N MET A 1 -8.37 -13.20 18.10
CA MET A 1 -8.36 -11.85 18.70
C MET A 1 -9.46 -11.04 18.02
N VAL A 2 -10.46 -10.54 18.76
CA VAL A 2 -11.61 -9.81 18.17
C VAL A 2 -11.24 -8.35 17.93
N SER A 3 -11.56 -7.79 16.75
CA SER A 3 -11.21 -6.42 16.40
C SER A 3 -12.08 -5.39 17.15
N ALA A 4 -11.56 -4.17 17.34
CA ALA A 4 -12.29 -3.09 18.00
C ALA A 4 -13.60 -2.68 17.29
N PRO A 5 -13.71 -2.71 15.95
CA PRO A 5 -15.00 -2.54 15.27
C PRO A 5 -16.00 -3.65 15.59
N ALA A 6 -15.57 -4.92 15.60
CA ALA A 6 -16.46 -6.05 15.89
C ALA A 6 -17.04 -5.98 17.31
N ARG A 7 -16.21 -5.62 18.30
CA ARG A 7 -16.68 -5.38 19.67
C ARG A 7 -17.66 -4.21 19.76
N ARG A 8 -17.48 -3.15 18.96
CA ARG A 8 -18.42 -2.01 18.92
C ARG A 8 -19.79 -2.43 18.37
N THR A 9 -19.82 -3.25 17.34
CA THR A 9 -21.07 -3.79 16.78
C THR A 9 -21.82 -4.60 17.82
N LEU A 10 -21.12 -5.52 18.50
CA LEU A 10 -21.71 -6.36 19.55
C LEU A 10 -22.31 -5.53 20.70
N VAL A 11 -21.61 -4.48 21.16
CA VAL A 11 -22.14 -3.58 22.21
C VAL A 11 -23.42 -2.90 21.75
N ARG A 12 -23.51 -2.48 20.48
CA ARG A 12 -24.71 -1.83 19.93
C ARG A 12 -25.88 -2.79 19.83
N GLU A 13 -25.64 -4.01 19.34
CA GLU A 13 -26.65 -5.07 19.26
C GLU A 13 -27.23 -5.42 20.65
N TRP A 14 -26.38 -5.47 21.68
CA TRP A 14 -26.83 -5.73 23.05
C TRP A 14 -27.67 -4.58 23.62
N ILE A 15 -27.31 -3.33 23.31
CA ILE A 15 -28.09 -2.15 23.69
C ILE A 15 -29.45 -2.16 22.99
N GLU A 16 -29.50 -2.48 21.69
CA GLU A 16 -30.75 -2.64 20.93
C GLU A 16 -31.62 -3.78 21.49
N GLY A 17 -30.98 -4.85 22.01
CA GLY A 17 -31.65 -5.93 22.72
C GLY A 17 -32.11 -5.61 24.15
N GLY A 18 -31.97 -4.36 24.62
CA GLY A 18 -32.47 -3.91 25.91
C GLY A 18 -31.43 -3.89 27.05
N ALA A 19 -30.16 -4.19 26.78
CA ALA A 19 -29.11 -4.05 27.77
C ALA A 19 -28.74 -2.57 28.00
N SER A 20 -28.40 -2.20 29.24
CA SER A 20 -27.83 -0.87 29.49
C SER A 20 -26.42 -0.74 28.90
N GLU A 21 -26.04 0.45 28.45
CA GLU A 21 -24.69 0.72 27.89
C GLU A 21 -23.58 0.25 28.83
N ARG A 22 -23.72 0.49 30.15
CA ARG A 22 -22.74 0.03 31.16
C ARG A 22 -22.65 -1.50 31.23
N CYS A 23 -23.78 -2.19 31.18
CA CYS A 23 -23.82 -3.66 31.23
C CYS A 23 -23.16 -4.26 29.99
N ALA A 24 -23.51 -3.78 28.79
CA ALA A 24 -22.94 -4.25 27.53
C ALA A 24 -21.42 -3.99 27.45
N LEU A 25 -20.96 -2.80 27.86
CA LEU A 25 -19.54 -2.46 27.88
C LEU A 25 -18.73 -3.31 28.88
N ALA A 26 -19.29 -3.57 30.06
CA ALA A 26 -18.66 -4.42 31.06
C ALA A 26 -18.54 -5.88 30.60
N ALA A 27 -19.62 -6.43 30.03
CA ALA A 27 -19.65 -7.80 29.52
C ALA A 27 -18.65 -8.02 28.35
N ILE A 28 -18.50 -7.01 27.48
CA ILE A 28 -17.66 -7.11 26.27
C ILE A 28 -16.22 -6.66 26.52
N GLY A 29 -15.96 -5.98 27.64
CA GLY A 29 -14.64 -5.46 27.99
C GLY A 29 -14.19 -4.34 27.05
N MET A 30 -15.06 -3.35 26.85
CA MET A 30 -14.81 -2.17 26.00
C MET A 30 -15.02 -0.88 26.81
N SER A 31 -14.19 0.15 26.56
CA SER A 31 -14.41 1.46 27.17
C SER A 31 -15.52 2.24 26.44
N ALA A 32 -16.23 3.10 27.17
CA ALA A 32 -17.23 3.99 26.58
C ALA A 32 -16.62 4.94 25.52
N SER A 33 -15.37 5.37 25.71
CA SER A 33 -14.64 6.17 24.73
C SER A 33 -14.42 5.44 23.41
N ALA A 34 -14.11 4.14 23.47
CA ALA A 34 -13.95 3.31 22.27
C ALA A 34 -15.27 3.11 21.53
N LEU A 35 -16.40 2.98 22.25
CA LEU A 35 -17.74 2.91 21.65
C LEU A 35 -18.10 4.20 20.89
N ARG A 36 -17.78 5.36 21.49
CA ARG A 36 -18.09 6.69 20.97
C ARG A 36 -17.11 7.18 19.91
N TYR A 37 -15.96 6.52 19.77
CA TYR A 37 -14.95 6.90 18.80
C TYR A 37 -15.49 6.86 17.37
N ARG A 38 -15.50 8.02 16.72
CA ARG A 38 -15.75 8.17 15.29
C ARG A 38 -14.41 8.44 14.59
N PRO A 39 -14.00 7.60 13.62
CA PRO A 39 -12.84 7.91 12.79
C PRO A 39 -13.02 9.27 12.13
N GLY A 40 -11.95 10.07 12.07
CA GLY A 40 -11.97 11.31 11.30
C GLY A 40 -12.08 11.01 9.80
N GLU A 41 -12.56 11.99 9.04
CA GLU A 41 -12.65 11.91 7.58
C GLU A 41 -11.27 11.70 6.93
N ASP A 42 -11.21 10.87 5.89
CA ASP A 42 -9.97 10.65 5.15
C ASP A 42 -9.65 11.87 4.28
N ARG A 43 -8.79 12.75 4.77
CA ARG A 43 -8.29 13.92 4.01
C ARG A 43 -7.38 13.55 2.84
N ASN A 44 -7.18 12.26 2.55
CA ASN A 44 -6.33 11.79 1.46
C ASN A 44 -7.10 11.36 0.21
N VAL A 45 -8.44 11.41 0.20
CA VAL A 45 -9.25 10.96 -0.95
C VAL A 45 -8.82 11.64 -2.25
N GLU A 46 -8.80 12.97 -2.29
CA GLU A 46 -8.41 13.72 -3.50
C GLU A 46 -6.98 13.39 -3.97
N LEU A 47 -6.05 13.28 -3.02
CA LEU A 47 -4.64 13.00 -3.31
C LEU A 47 -4.47 11.57 -3.84
N ARG A 48 -5.23 10.62 -3.30
CA ARG A 48 -5.30 9.23 -3.79
C ARG A 48 -5.81 9.17 -5.21
N GLU A 49 -6.91 9.86 -5.51
CA GLU A 49 -7.51 9.88 -6.84
C GLU A 49 -6.55 10.48 -7.87
N HIS A 50 -5.92 11.62 -7.55
CA HIS A 50 -4.93 12.23 -8.43
C HIS A 50 -3.69 11.35 -8.64
N SER A 51 -3.19 10.72 -7.57
CA SER A 51 -2.03 9.82 -7.67
C SER A 51 -2.33 8.62 -8.57
N VAL A 52 -3.54 8.04 -8.45
CA VAL A 52 -4.03 6.95 -9.29
C VAL A 52 -4.19 7.39 -10.73
N ALA A 53 -4.80 8.55 -10.98
CA ALA A 53 -4.96 9.09 -12.32
C ALA A 53 -3.60 9.30 -13.02
N LEU A 54 -2.61 9.85 -12.30
CA LEU A 54 -1.25 10.01 -12.81
C LEU A 54 -0.56 8.67 -13.08
N ALA A 55 -0.73 7.68 -12.19
CA ALA A 55 -0.16 6.34 -12.37
C ALA A 55 -0.75 5.61 -13.58
N HIS A 56 -2.06 5.74 -13.81
CA HIS A 56 -2.71 5.14 -14.98
C HIS A 56 -2.32 5.85 -16.27
N ARG A 57 -2.24 7.18 -16.27
CA ARG A 57 -1.76 7.96 -17.42
C ARG A 57 -0.30 7.62 -17.76
N HIS A 58 0.54 7.42 -16.75
CA HIS A 58 1.96 7.18 -16.91
C HIS A 58 2.41 5.88 -16.23
N ARG A 59 2.09 4.72 -16.84
CA ARG A 59 2.35 3.38 -16.26
C ARG A 59 3.80 3.07 -15.86
N ARG A 60 4.79 3.82 -16.38
CA ARG A 60 6.22 3.64 -16.04
C ARG A 60 6.67 4.48 -14.84
N TYR A 61 5.82 5.38 -14.36
CA TYR A 61 6.19 6.30 -13.29
C TYR A 61 6.10 5.61 -11.94
N GLY A 62 7.22 5.61 -11.22
CA GLY A 62 7.26 5.29 -9.81
C GLY A 62 6.86 6.50 -8.95
N VAL A 63 6.84 6.29 -7.63
CA VAL A 63 6.49 7.31 -6.64
C VAL A 63 7.25 8.63 -6.82
N GLY A 64 8.56 8.59 -7.11
CA GLY A 64 9.37 9.79 -7.34
C GLY A 64 8.82 10.66 -8.46
N MET A 65 8.39 10.04 -9.55
CA MET A 65 7.87 10.77 -10.71
C MET A 65 6.44 11.24 -10.53
N ILE A 66 5.61 10.47 -9.82
CA ILE A 66 4.28 10.93 -9.39
C ILE A 66 4.41 12.14 -8.45
N SER A 67 5.32 12.08 -7.47
CA SER A 67 5.55 13.18 -6.53
C SER A 67 6.03 14.45 -7.25
N LEU A 68 6.85 14.31 -8.30
CA LEU A 68 7.27 15.43 -9.13
C LEU A 68 6.10 16.02 -9.92
N LYS A 69 5.24 15.18 -10.51
CA LYS A 69 4.05 15.63 -11.26
C LYS A 69 3.06 16.36 -10.36
N LEU A 70 2.81 15.86 -9.16
CA LEU A 70 1.98 16.54 -8.17
C LEU A 70 2.54 17.93 -7.81
N ARG A 71 3.86 18.07 -7.68
CA ARG A 71 4.50 19.38 -7.46
C ARG A 71 4.34 20.32 -8.66
N GLN A 72 4.43 19.81 -9.89
CA GLN A 72 4.21 20.60 -11.10
C GLN A 72 2.76 21.10 -11.21
N GLU A 73 1.80 20.35 -10.67
CA GLU A 73 0.39 20.76 -10.55
C GLU A 73 0.13 21.71 -9.36
N GLY A 74 1.18 22.16 -8.65
CA GLY A 74 1.07 23.05 -7.49
C GLY A 74 0.71 22.36 -6.18
N ARG A 75 0.57 21.02 -6.17
CA ARG A 75 0.27 20.24 -4.95
C ARG A 75 1.58 19.94 -4.19
N LEU A 76 1.94 20.83 -3.27
CA LEU A 76 3.12 20.66 -2.40
C LEU A 76 2.85 19.65 -1.28
N VAL A 77 2.93 18.37 -1.62
CA VAL A 77 2.79 17.27 -0.66
C VAL A 77 4.15 16.67 -0.30
N ASN A 78 4.34 16.33 0.98
CA ASN A 78 5.52 15.59 1.42
C ASN A 78 5.66 14.26 0.66
N TYR A 79 6.85 13.99 0.14
CA TYR A 79 7.19 12.76 -0.58
C TYR A 79 6.76 11.50 0.19
N LYS A 80 7.05 11.42 1.50
CA LYS A 80 6.72 10.25 2.34
C LYS A 80 5.22 9.98 2.39
N ARG A 81 4.39 11.04 2.37
CA ARG A 81 2.93 10.92 2.36
C ARG A 81 2.44 10.34 1.03
N VAL A 82 3.01 10.80 -0.09
CA VAL A 82 2.71 10.26 -1.43
C VAL A 82 3.15 8.81 -1.53
N GLU A 83 4.35 8.48 -1.05
CA GLU A 83 4.90 7.12 -1.05
C GLU A 83 4.02 6.12 -0.29
N ARG A 84 3.59 6.49 0.92
CA ARG A 84 2.68 5.67 1.71
C ARG A 84 1.37 5.39 0.95
N LEU A 85 0.71 6.44 0.44
CA LEU A 85 -0.56 6.31 -0.27
C LEU A 85 -0.40 5.48 -1.57
N TYR A 86 0.70 5.67 -2.29
CA TYR A 86 1.03 4.93 -3.51
C TYR A 86 1.21 3.43 -3.24
N CYS A 87 1.85 3.07 -2.12
CA CYS A 87 1.99 1.68 -1.67
C CYS A 87 0.66 1.08 -1.21
N GLU A 88 -0.14 1.83 -0.45
CA GLU A 88 -1.49 1.40 -0.03
C GLU A 88 -2.39 1.11 -1.24
N GLN A 89 -2.23 1.86 -2.33
CA GLN A 89 -2.97 1.67 -3.58
C GLN A 89 -2.35 0.62 -4.53
N GLN A 90 -1.26 -0.04 -4.12
CA GLN A 90 -0.58 -1.08 -4.90
C GLN A 90 -0.15 -0.63 -6.32
N LEU A 91 0.20 0.65 -6.48
CA LEU A 91 0.54 1.24 -7.79
C LEU A 91 1.97 0.94 -8.26
N GLN A 92 2.70 0.11 -7.51
CA GLN A 92 4.11 -0.18 -7.72
C GLN A 92 4.36 -0.75 -9.13
N VAL A 93 5.27 -0.11 -9.86
CA VAL A 93 5.68 -0.56 -11.20
C VAL A 93 6.31 -1.96 -11.07
N ARG A 94 5.60 -2.96 -11.58
CA ARG A 94 6.07 -4.34 -11.56
C ARG A 94 7.32 -4.48 -12.43
N ARG A 95 8.41 -4.95 -11.83
CA ARG A 95 9.61 -5.31 -12.58
C ARG A 95 9.37 -6.64 -13.28
N ARG A 96 9.81 -6.75 -14.53
CA ARG A 96 9.80 -8.02 -15.26
C ARG A 96 10.79 -8.97 -14.61
N THR A 97 10.32 -10.09 -14.08
CA THR A 97 11.21 -11.16 -13.60
C THR A 97 11.96 -11.75 -14.79
N ARG A 98 13.29 -11.65 -14.77
CA ARG A 98 14.13 -12.27 -15.81
C ARG A 98 14.05 -13.78 -15.65
N LYS A 99 13.76 -14.50 -16.74
CA LYS A 99 13.84 -15.97 -16.74
C LYS A 99 15.28 -16.36 -16.39
N LYS A 100 15.45 -17.16 -15.34
CA LYS A 100 16.76 -17.74 -15.04
C LYS A 100 17.11 -18.69 -16.19
N VAL A 101 18.21 -18.39 -16.88
CA VAL A 101 18.80 -19.32 -17.86
C VAL A 101 19.56 -20.35 -17.03
N PRO A 102 19.30 -21.66 -17.19
CA PRO A 102 20.10 -22.69 -16.56
C PRO A 102 21.57 -22.46 -16.91
N VAL A 103 22.46 -22.63 -15.94
CA VAL A 103 23.90 -22.62 -16.23
C VAL A 103 24.16 -23.86 -17.08
N GLY A 104 24.30 -23.69 -18.39
CA GLY A 104 24.73 -24.76 -19.29
C GLY A 104 26.17 -25.17 -18.99
N GLU A 105 26.57 -26.35 -19.45
CA GLU A 105 27.98 -26.74 -19.44
C GLU A 105 28.82 -25.65 -20.11
N ARG A 106 29.82 -25.15 -19.40
CA ARG A 106 30.76 -24.18 -19.97
C ARG A 106 31.62 -24.93 -20.99
N ALA A 107 31.43 -24.62 -22.27
CA ALA A 107 32.34 -25.10 -23.29
C ALA A 107 33.78 -24.64 -22.94
N PRO A 108 34.77 -25.55 -22.93
CA PRO A 108 36.15 -25.17 -22.66
C PRO A 108 36.64 -24.20 -23.73
N LEU A 109 37.41 -23.20 -23.31
CA LEU A 109 38.06 -22.30 -24.26
C LEU A 109 39.04 -23.10 -25.11
N LEU A 110 38.81 -23.12 -26.42
CA LEU A 110 39.73 -23.74 -27.37
C LEU A 110 41.03 -22.93 -27.38
N ARG A 111 42.16 -23.57 -27.12
CA ARG A 111 43.47 -22.95 -27.32
C ARG A 111 43.74 -22.84 -28.83
N PRO A 112 44.08 -21.65 -29.34
CA PRO A 112 44.47 -21.50 -30.74
C PRO A 112 45.70 -22.36 -31.03
N THR A 113 45.69 -23.08 -32.16
CA THR A 113 46.81 -23.92 -32.59
C THR A 113 47.87 -23.12 -33.36
N LYS A 114 47.54 -21.92 -33.86
CA LYS A 114 48.44 -21.05 -34.62
C LYS A 114 48.17 -19.58 -34.30
N ALA A 115 49.20 -18.75 -34.47
CA ALA A 115 49.07 -17.30 -34.39
C ALA A 115 48.18 -16.78 -35.54
N ASN A 116 47.44 -15.72 -35.29
CA ASN A 116 46.66 -15.04 -36.33
C ASN A 116 47.64 -14.38 -37.31
N PRO A 117 47.51 -14.56 -38.63
CA PRO A 117 48.34 -13.85 -39.59
C PRO A 117 48.07 -12.34 -39.52
N VAL A 118 49.12 -11.56 -39.79
CA VAL A 118 49.12 -10.09 -39.83
C VAL A 118 48.63 -9.60 -41.17
#